data_AF-A0A399IM66-F1
#
_entry.id   AF-A0A399IM66-F1
#
_cell.length_a   1.000
_cell.length_b   1.000
_cell.length_c   1.000
_cell.angle_alpha   90.00
_cell.angle_beta   90.00
_cell.angle_gamma   90.00
#
_symmetry.space_group_name_H-M   'P 1'
#
loop_
_entity.id
_entity.type
_entity.pdbx_description
1 polymer ?
#
loop_
_entity_poly.entity_id
_entity_poly.type
_entity_poly.pdbx_seq_one_letter_code
_entity_poly.pdbx_strand_id
1 'polypeptide(L)'
;MDCRMKGLLEISKIGKKYSRTANMYASFVNVEELADAIIELAYNYFTGTINISGEKPVSHYIFNKYLASLMNIDNSFIIPDYKEESIYHNLSNDRRKLLLNTIIQDI
;
A
#
# COMPACT_ATOMS: atom_id res chain seq x y z
N MET A 1 -5.55 -15.18 6.55
CA MET A 1 -4.61 -14.15 7.04
C MET A 1 -3.52 -13.94 5.99
N ASP A 2 -3.40 -12.70 5.49
CA ASP A 2 -2.38 -12.27 4.51
C ASP A 2 -0.95 -12.49 5.02
N CYS A 3 0.04 -12.66 4.13
CA CYS A 3 1.43 -12.93 4.50
C CYS A 3 2.06 -11.80 5.34
N ARG A 4 1.69 -10.53 5.12
CA ARG A 4 2.13 -9.38 5.90
C ARG A 4 1.59 -9.45 7.34
N MET A 5 0.33 -9.86 7.50
CA MET A 5 -0.28 -10.07 8.82
C MET A 5 0.42 -11.21 9.57
N LYS A 6 0.73 -12.32 8.88
CA LYS A 6 1.51 -13.43 9.46
C LYS A 6 2.88 -12.96 9.95
N GLY A 7 3.64 -12.27 9.12
CA GLY A 7 4.96 -11.76 9.49
C GLY A 7 4.90 -10.76 10.64
N LEU A 8 3.91 -9.85 10.65
CA LEU A 8 3.73 -8.89 11.75
C LEU A 8 3.39 -9.59 13.07
N LEU A 9 2.53 -10.62 13.04
CA LEU A 9 2.18 -11.42 14.21
C LEU A 9 3.39 -12.16 14.79
N GLU A 10 4.21 -12.76 13.93
CA GLU A 10 5.43 -13.46 14.36
C GLU A 10 6.40 -12.51 15.06
N ILE A 11 6.61 -11.32 14.51
CA ILE A 11 7.51 -10.32 15.11
C ILE A 11 6.96 -9.83 16.45
N SER A 12 5.64 -9.61 16.55
CA SER A 12 4.96 -9.27 17.80
C SER A 12 5.20 -10.34 18.88
N LYS A 13 5.07 -11.62 18.54
CA LYS A 13 5.28 -12.76 19.47
C LYS A 13 6.72 -12.87 19.98
N ILE A 14 7.71 -12.50 19.16
CA ILE A 14 9.12 -12.56 19.54
C ILE A 14 9.53 -11.33 20.38
N GLY A 15 8.66 -10.32 20.51
CA GLY A 15 8.95 -9.10 21.27
C GLY A 15 10.02 -8.21 20.65
N LYS A 16 10.30 -8.38 19.35
CA LYS A 16 11.30 -7.58 18.62
C LYS A 16 10.70 -6.26 18.18
N LYS A 17 11.52 -5.19 18.24
CA LYS A 17 11.19 -3.93 17.60
C LYS A 17 11.09 -4.12 16.09
N TYR A 18 10.07 -3.49 15.50
CA TYR A 18 9.78 -3.58 14.08
C TYR A 18 9.83 -2.19 13.45
N SER A 19 10.95 -1.89 12.79
CA SER A 19 11.18 -0.58 12.18
C SER A 19 10.46 -0.45 10.84
N ARG A 20 9.71 0.64 10.65
CA ARG A 20 9.01 0.94 9.39
C ARG A 20 9.05 2.42 9.04
N THR A 21 9.16 2.69 7.74
CA THR A 21 9.41 4.02 7.21
C THR A 21 8.24 4.96 7.42
N ALA A 22 8.49 6.06 8.14
CA ALA A 22 7.51 7.07 8.49
C ALA A 22 7.34 8.14 7.41
N ASN A 23 8.36 8.37 6.58
CA ASN A 23 8.36 9.36 5.51
C ASN A 23 8.24 8.77 4.10
N MET A 24 7.86 7.49 3.97
CA MET A 24 7.58 6.85 2.68
C MET A 24 6.10 6.49 2.60
N TYR A 25 5.39 7.18 1.71
CA TYR A 25 3.94 7.09 1.56
C TYR A 25 3.55 6.23 0.36
N ALA A 26 2.53 5.41 0.55
CA ALA A 26 1.90 4.61 -0.51
C ALA A 26 0.38 4.57 -0.30
N SER A 27 -0.34 4.44 -1.41
CA SER A 27 -1.78 4.12 -1.38
C SER A 27 -1.93 2.61 -1.40
N PHE A 28 -2.36 2.04 -0.28
CA PHE A 28 -2.63 0.60 -0.17
C PHE A 28 -4.06 0.32 -0.60
N VAL A 29 -4.27 -0.76 -1.34
CA VAL A 29 -5.59 -1.23 -1.80
C VAL A 29 -5.87 -2.56 -1.12
N ASN A 30 -7.10 -2.76 -0.63
CA ASN A 30 -7.55 -4.07 -0.19
C ASN A 30 -7.69 -5.00 -1.41
N VAL A 31 -7.23 -6.25 -1.31
CA VAL A 31 -7.31 -7.21 -2.42
C VAL A 31 -8.76 -7.50 -2.81
N GLU A 32 -9.69 -7.50 -1.86
CA GLU A 32 -11.13 -7.67 -2.13
C GLU A 32 -11.67 -6.49 -2.94
N GLU A 33 -11.40 -5.25 -2.52
CA GLU A 33 -11.80 -4.05 -3.27
C GLU A 33 -11.17 -3.99 -4.67
N LEU A 34 -9.92 -4.45 -4.81
CA LEU A 34 -9.27 -4.57 -6.12
C LEU A 34 -9.96 -5.62 -7.00
N ALA A 35 -10.33 -6.77 -6.42
CA ALA A 35 -11.03 -7.82 -7.14
C ALA A 35 -12.42 -7.35 -7.60
N ASP A 36 -13.16 -6.65 -6.73
CA ASP A 36 -14.46 -6.06 -7.06
C ASP A 36 -14.34 -5.04 -8.19
N ALA A 37 -13.33 -4.17 -8.15
CA ALA A 37 -13.05 -3.23 -9.23
C ALA A 37 -12.71 -3.94 -10.56
N ILE A 38 -11.93 -5.02 -10.53
CA ILE A 38 -11.62 -5.83 -11.72
C ILE A 38 -12.90 -6.48 -12.28
N ILE A 39 -13.74 -7.04 -11.41
CA ILE A 39 -15.02 -7.65 -11.80
C ILE A 39 -15.91 -6.60 -12.45
N GLU A 40 -16.07 -5.43 -11.82
CA GLU A 40 -16.84 -4.32 -12.38
C GLU A 40 -16.33 -3.92 -13.77
N LEU A 41 -15.02 -3.74 -13.93
CA LEU A 41 -14.43 -3.40 -15.23
C LEU A 41 -14.64 -4.51 -16.28
N ALA A 42 -14.58 -5.78 -15.88
CA ALA A 42 -14.77 -6.91 -16.79
C ALA A 42 -16.21 -7.06 -17.30
N TYR A 43 -17.21 -6.63 -16.51
CA TYR A 43 -18.62 -6.67 -16.88
C TYR A 43 -19.12 -5.38 -17.58
N ASN A 44 -18.27 -4.36 -17.69
CA ASN A 44 -18.59 -3.10 -18.36
C ASN A 44 -17.80 -2.95 -19.67
N TYR A 45 -18.30 -2.12 -20.59
CA TYR A 45 -17.58 -1.76 -21.82
C TYR A 45 -16.53 -0.68 -21.54
N PHE A 46 -15.50 -1.03 -20.76
CA PHE A 46 -14.38 -0.13 -20.50
C PHE A 46 -13.18 -0.48 -21.38
N THR A 47 -12.68 0.53 -22.12
CA THR A 47 -11.43 0.44 -22.86
C THR A 47 -10.47 1.50 -22.32
N GLY A 48 -9.26 1.09 -21.93
CA GLY A 48 -8.23 2.01 -21.46
C GLY A 48 -7.46 1.53 -20.24
N THR A 49 -6.82 2.48 -19.55
CA THR A 49 -6.05 2.23 -18.34
C THR A 49 -6.59 3.07 -17.21
N ILE A 50 -6.81 2.43 -16.05
CA ILE A 50 -7.25 3.08 -14.83
C ILE A 50 -6.22 2.85 -13.73
N ASN A 51 -6.04 3.85 -12.86
CA ASN A 51 -5.25 3.70 -11.64
C ASN A 51 -6.19 3.39 -10.47
N ILE A 52 -6.05 2.21 -9.88
CA ILE A 52 -6.80 1.81 -8.68
C ILE A 52 -5.86 1.98 -7.48
N SER A 53 -6.22 2.88 -6.58
CA SER A 53 -5.43 3.21 -5.40
C SER A 53 -6.33 3.57 -4.22
N GLY A 54 -5.93 3.24 -2.99
CA GLY A 54 -6.64 3.67 -1.79
C GLY A 54 -6.75 5.20 -1.70
N GLU A 55 -7.85 5.68 -1.13
CA GLU A 55 -8.26 7.10 -1.12
C GLU A 55 -7.17 8.03 -0.58
N LYS A 56 -6.52 7.62 0.52
CA LYS A 56 -5.50 8.42 1.19
C LYS A 56 -4.18 7.66 1.27
N PRO A 57 -3.06 8.24 0.77
CA PRO A 57 -1.76 7.65 0.95
C PRO A 57 -1.40 7.67 2.44
N VAL A 58 -0.79 6.59 2.92
CA VAL A 58 -0.30 6.48 4.29
C VAL A 58 1.14 5.99 4.28
N SER A 59 1.90 6.31 5.32
CA SER A 59 3.27 5.82 5.42
C SER A 59 3.31 4.33 5.74
N HIS A 60 4.40 3.65 5.39
CA HIS A 60 4.58 2.24 5.76
C HIS A 60 4.51 2.04 7.28
N TYR A 61 5.00 3.01 8.06
CA TYR A 61 4.84 3.02 9.51
C TYR A 61 3.37 2.96 9.93
N ILE A 62 2.55 3.92 9.47
CA ILE A 62 1.13 4.02 9.82
C ILE A 62 0.36 2.79 9.32
N PHE A 63 0.64 2.32 8.10
CA PHE A 63 0.01 1.13 7.54
C PHE A 63 0.20 -0.11 8.43
N ASN A 64 1.42 -0.34 8.93
CA ASN A 64 1.67 -1.51 9.80
C ASN A 64 1.00 -1.35 11.18
N LYS A 65 0.82 -0.12 11.68
CA LYS A 65 0.03 0.11 12.90
C LYS A 65 -1.45 -0.21 12.69
N TYR A 66 -2.02 0.17 11.54
CA TYR A 66 -3.40 -0.22 11.19
C TYR A 66 -3.54 -1.73 11.07
N LEU A 67 -2.56 -2.40 10.46
CA LEU A 67 -2.56 -3.85 10.34
C LEU A 67 -2.54 -4.55 11.71
N ALA A 68 -1.72 -4.05 12.65
CA ALA A 68 -1.70 -4.53 14.03
C ALA A 68 -3.05 -4.31 14.74
N SER A 69 -3.66 -3.13 14.57
CA SER A 69 -4.97 -2.82 15.14
C SER A 69 -6.08 -3.73 14.60
N LEU A 70 -6.09 -4.04 13.30
CA LEU A 70 -7.04 -4.99 12.70
C LEU A 70 -6.91 -6.40 13.28
N MET A 71 -5.73 -6.77 13.78
CA MET A 71 -5.44 -8.06 14.39
C MET A 71 -5.60 -8.07 15.91
N ASN A 72 -5.99 -6.95 16.52
CA ASN A 72 -6.03 -6.76 17.97
C ASN A 72 -4.71 -7.10 18.68
N ILE A 73 -3.56 -6.78 18.06
CA ILE A 73 -2.24 -6.92 18.70
C ILE A 73 -1.71 -5.55 19.10
N ASP A 74 -0.94 -5.50 20.20
CA ASP A 74 -0.25 -4.29 20.62
C ASP A 74 0.63 -3.75 19.50
N ASN A 75 0.61 -2.44 19.24
CA ASN A 75 1.37 -1.82 18.15
C ASN A 75 2.56 -1.00 18.65
N SER A 76 2.88 -1.04 19.94
CA SER A 76 3.99 -0.28 20.53
C SER A 76 5.37 -0.76 20.06
N PHE A 77 5.48 -2.03 19.63
CA PHE A 77 6.70 -2.60 19.08
C PHE A 77 7.06 -2.07 17.67
N ILE A 78 6.11 -1.40 17.00
CA ILE A 78 6.31 -0.81 15.68
C ILE A 78 6.89 0.60 15.88
N ILE A 79 8.11 0.81 15.40
CA ILE A 79 8.85 2.07 15.57
C ILE A 79 9.04 2.78 14.24
N PRO A 80 8.98 4.12 14.21
CA PRO A 80 9.22 4.89 12.99
C PRO A 80 10.72 4.89 12.66
N ASP A 81 11.07 4.72 11.38
CA ASP A 81 12.35 5.15 10.83
C ASP A 81 12.18 6.16 9.70
N TYR A 82 13.20 6.99 9.51
CA TYR A 82 13.22 8.03 8.48
C TYR A 82 14.38 7.72 7.55
N LYS A 83 14.12 7.58 6.24
CA LYS A 83 15.20 7.44 5.25
C LYS A 83 15.37 8.75 4.48
N GLU A 84 16.55 8.96 3.93
CA GLU A 84 16.79 10.10 3.03
C GLU A 84 15.96 9.98 1.76
N GLU A 85 15.45 11.10 1.25
CA GLU A 85 14.57 11.13 0.07
C GLU A 85 15.22 10.54 -1.20
N SER A 86 16.55 10.63 -1.30
CA SER A 86 17.36 10.11 -2.40
C SER A 86 17.34 8.58 -2.53
N ILE A 87 16.95 7.86 -1.49
CA ILE A 87 16.93 6.38 -1.44
C ILE A 87 15.68 5.81 -2.15
N TYR A 88 14.66 6.63 -2.39
CA TYR A 88 13.40 6.15 -2.95
C TYR A 88 13.42 6.20 -4.49
N HIS A 89 13.63 5.03 -5.12
CA HIS A 89 13.57 4.85 -6.58
C HIS A 89 12.13 4.85 -7.16
N ASN A 90 11.13 5.07 -6.33
CA ASN A 90 9.74 5.11 -6.78
C ASN A 90 9.44 6.49 -7.36
N LEU A 91 8.97 6.53 -8.61
CA LEU A 91 8.41 7.74 -9.19
C LEU A 91 7.36 8.32 -8.24
N SER A 92 7.48 9.60 -7.90
CA SER A 92 6.42 10.32 -7.17
C SER A 92 5.11 10.19 -7.93
N ASN A 93 3.96 10.28 -7.25
CA ASN A 93 2.67 10.18 -7.93
C ASN A 93 2.51 11.20 -9.06
N ASP A 94 3.09 12.40 -8.91
CA ASP A 94 3.12 13.42 -9.97
C ASP A 94 3.96 12.96 -11.16
N ARG A 95 5.14 12.36 -10.91
CA ARG A 95 5.96 11.77 -11.97
C ARG A 95 5.31 10.54 -12.59
N ARG A 96 4.58 9.70 -11.83
CA ARG A 96 3.81 8.58 -12.37
C ARG A 96 2.72 9.07 -13.30
N LYS A 97 1.96 10.10 -12.93
CA LYS A 97 0.92 10.70 -13.78
C LYS A 97 1.50 11.28 -15.07
N LEU A 98 2.71 11.86 -15.02
CA LEU A 98 3.40 12.43 -16.18
C LEU A 98 4.09 11.38 -17.08
N LEU A 99 4.64 10.31 -16.50
CA LEU A 99 5.43 9.30 -17.21
C LEU A 99 4.58 8.11 -17.67
N LEU A 100 3.53 7.76 -16.93
CA LEU A 100 2.53 6.77 -17.32
C LEU A 100 1.38 7.47 -18.07
N ASN A 101 1.72 8.26 -19.09
CA ASN A 101 0.76 8.71 -20.10
C ASN A 101 0.35 7.49 -20.92
N THR A 102 -0.50 6.63 -20.36
CA THR A 102 -1.07 5.54 -21.15
C THR A 102 -2.10 6.15 -22.08
N ILE A 103 -1.80 6.12 -23.37
CA ILE A 103 -2.77 6.42 -24.42
C ILE A 103 -3.82 5.31 -24.35
N ILE A 104 -5.05 5.67 -23.96
CA ILE A 104 -6.21 4.79 -24.15
C ILE A 104 -6.39 4.68 -25.66
N GLN A 105 -6.01 3.53 -26.22
CA GLN A 105 -6.31 3.20 -27.62
C GLN A 105 -7.58 2.35 -27.62
N ASP A 106 -8.61 2.83 -28.32
CA ASP A 106 -9.77 2.03 -28.67
C ASP A 106 -9.31 0.87 -29.59
N ILE A 107 -9.70 -0.37 -29.25
CA ILE A 107 -9.49 -1.55 -30.12
C ILE A 107 -10.68 -1.68 -31.07
#